data_AF-A0A6B2G8S4-F1
#
_entry.id   AF-A0A6B2G8S4-F1
#
_cell.length_a   1.000
_cell.length_b   1.000
_cell.length_c   1.000
_cell.angle_alpha   90.00
_cell.angle_beta   90.00
_cell.angle_gamma   90.00
#
_symmetry.space_group_name_H-M   'P 1'
#
loop_
_entity.id
_entity.type
_entity.pdbx_description
1 polymer ?
#
loop_
_entity_poly.entity_id
_entity_poly.type
_entity_poly.pdbx_seq_one_letter_code
_entity_poly.pdbx_strand_id
1 'polypeptide(L)'
;SFPFLFSDEAYLVEWKFVHRRADVKNLQGEDVSSENTGRDVYVYYYWQGRDCSVTEKALSAVLTIFHVKKKSHQIHIAQDQEHPTFVSLFQGQYVSGIGKFKSFQREDNHLYLVRGFDKETFLLEVEPSYHSLRSQANFILICPLSKIIYHWIGSTSNKNISIDKFIVNLNKL
;
A
#
# COMPACT_ATOMS: atom_id res chain seq x y z
N SER A 1 5.74 3.05 10.23
CA SER A 1 6.48 2.22 9.27
C SER A 1 6.01 2.57 7.88
N PHE A 2 6.90 2.70 6.91
CA PHE A 2 6.51 2.92 5.51
C PHE A 2 5.94 1.61 4.95
N PRO A 3 4.75 1.60 4.33
CA PRO A 3 4.08 0.37 3.92
C PRO A 3 4.73 -0.20 2.66
N PHE A 4 5.69 -1.10 2.87
CA PHE A 4 6.45 -1.80 1.84
C PHE A 4 6.17 -3.31 1.95
N LEU A 5 5.42 -3.86 0.98
CA LEU A 5 4.97 -5.26 0.98
C LEU A 5 5.67 -6.04 -0.13
N PHE A 6 6.27 -7.18 0.20
CA PHE A 6 7.17 -7.93 -0.69
C PHE A 6 6.49 -9.13 -1.37
N SER A 7 6.87 -9.42 -2.62
CA SER A 7 6.19 -10.39 -3.48
C SER A 7 6.22 -11.85 -3.02
N ASP A 8 7.20 -12.24 -2.21
CA ASP A 8 7.29 -13.58 -1.64
C ASP A 8 6.55 -13.70 -0.29
N GLU A 9 5.99 -12.61 0.23
CA GLU A 9 5.41 -12.57 1.57
C GLU A 9 3.88 -12.40 1.54
N ALA A 10 3.25 -12.65 2.68
CA ALA A 10 1.84 -12.39 2.91
C ALA A 10 1.68 -11.53 4.16
N TYR A 11 0.78 -10.55 4.09
CA TYR A 11 0.60 -9.55 5.14
C TYR A 11 -0.86 -9.44 5.53
N LEU A 12 -1.09 -9.17 6.81
CA LEU A 12 -2.40 -8.83 7.34
C LEU A 12 -2.40 -7.35 7.74
N VAL A 13 -3.23 -6.55 7.07
CA VAL A 13 -3.38 -5.12 7.36
C VAL A 13 -4.71 -4.92 8.09
N GLU A 14 -4.64 -4.56 9.36
CA GLU A 14 -5.82 -4.15 10.13
C GLU A 14 -6.13 -2.68 9.84
N TRP A 15 -7.35 -2.43 9.35
CA TRP A 15 -7.90 -1.09 9.20
C TRP A 15 -9.05 -0.87 10.17
N LYS A 16 -8.84 0.03 11.13
CA LYS A 16 -9.85 0.45 12.10
C LYS A 16 -10.39 1.83 11.72
N PHE A 17 -11.71 1.94 11.62
CA PHE A 17 -12.39 3.23 11.47
C PHE A 17 -13.66 3.28 12.30
N VAL A 18 -14.14 4.49 12.60
CA VAL A 18 -15.39 4.70 13.33
C VAL A 18 -16.48 5.04 12.34
N HIS A 19 -17.49 4.17 12.23
CA HIS A 19 -18.68 4.48 11.45
C HIS A 19 -19.64 5.31 12.32
N ARG A 20 -19.66 6.63 12.09
CA ARG A 20 -20.60 7.56 12.75
C ARG A 20 -21.87 7.67 11.92
N ARG A 21 -23.04 7.53 12.55
CA ARG A 21 -24.32 7.83 11.90
C ARG A 21 -24.62 9.31 12.09
N ALA A 22 -24.78 10.03 11.00
CA ALA A 22 -25.08 11.47 11.01
C ALA A 22 -26.53 11.77 11.46
N ASP A 23 -27.47 10.84 11.23
CA ASP A 23 -28.91 11.08 11.42
C ASP A 23 -29.48 10.44 12.70
N VAL A 24 -28.68 10.34 13.76
CA VAL A 24 -29.17 9.78 15.04
C VAL A 24 -29.86 10.88 15.83
N LYS A 25 -31.18 10.77 15.97
CA LYS A 25 -31.98 11.63 16.85
C LYS A 25 -32.18 10.96 18.21
N ASN A 26 -32.17 11.75 19.28
CA ASN A 26 -32.52 11.25 20.62
C ASN A 26 -34.03 10.98 20.72
N LEU A 27 -34.48 10.44 21.85
CA LEU A 27 -35.91 10.20 22.11
C LEU A 27 -36.74 11.50 22.15
N GLN A 28 -36.09 12.67 22.28
CA GLN A 28 -36.71 13.99 22.19
C GLN A 28 -36.69 14.58 20.76
N GLY A 29 -36.15 13.87 19.76
CA GLY A 29 -36.10 14.32 18.37
C GLY A 29 -34.97 15.30 18.03
N GLU A 30 -34.06 15.57 18.96
CA GLU A 30 -32.89 16.42 18.77
C GLU A 30 -31.71 15.62 18.20
N ASP A 31 -30.87 16.28 17.41
CA ASP A 31 -29.70 15.66 16.82
C ASP A 31 -28.69 15.29 17.92
N VAL A 32 -28.32 14.00 17.99
CA VAL A 32 -27.30 13.52 18.92
C VAL A 32 -25.93 13.87 18.36
N SER A 33 -25.04 14.42 19.20
CA SER A 33 -23.67 14.69 18.77
C SER A 33 -23.02 13.42 18.22
N SER A 34 -22.45 13.53 17.01
CA SER A 34 -21.83 12.39 16.31
C SER A 34 -20.63 11.77 17.07
N GLU A 35 -20.16 12.43 18.14
CA GLU A 35 -19.08 11.98 19.01
C GLU A 35 -19.45 10.73 19.82
N ASN A 36 -20.73 10.53 20.18
CA ASN A 36 -21.17 9.45 21.08
C ASN A 36 -21.88 8.27 20.39
N THR A 37 -22.04 8.29 19.06
CA THR A 37 -22.82 7.28 18.30
C THR A 37 -21.98 6.38 17.40
N GLY A 38 -20.65 6.52 17.44
CA GLY A 38 -19.72 5.78 16.60
C GLY A 38 -19.59 4.31 17.02
N ARG A 39 -19.67 3.38 16.06
CA ARG A 39 -19.23 2.00 16.25
C ARG A 39 -17.85 1.81 15.64
N ASP A 40 -16.94 1.22 16.40
CA ASP A 40 -15.66 0.76 15.89
C ASP A 40 -15.89 -0.35 14.86
N VAL A 41 -15.48 -0.10 13.63
CA VAL A 41 -15.49 -1.07 12.53
C VAL A 41 -14.05 -1.47 12.23
N TYR A 42 -13.84 -2.77 12.08
CA TYR A 42 -12.56 -3.37 11.74
C TYR A 42 -12.71 -4.09 10.40
N VAL A 43 -11.81 -3.76 9.48
CA VAL A 43 -11.63 -4.46 8.19
C VAL A 43 -10.20 -4.98 8.16
N TYR A 44 -10.04 -6.24 7.81
CA TYR A 44 -8.73 -6.86 7.68
C TYR A 44 -8.47 -7.14 6.20
N TYR A 45 -7.38 -6.58 5.68
CA TYR A 45 -6.92 -6.90 4.34
C TYR A 45 -5.84 -7.98 4.43
N TYR A 46 -6.10 -9.11 3.79
CA TYR A 46 -5.14 -10.18 3.61
C TYR A 46 -4.42 -9.95 2.27
N TRP A 47 -3.26 -9.30 2.32
CA TRP A 47 -2.45 -9.06 1.14
C TRP A 47 -1.54 -10.26 0.88
N GLN A 48 -1.49 -10.72 -0.36
CA GLN A 48 -0.73 -11.89 -0.77
C GLN A 48 0.17 -11.55 -1.95
N GLY A 49 1.47 -11.69 -1.75
CA GLY A 49 2.46 -11.53 -2.79
C GLY A 49 2.27 -12.56 -3.91
N ARG A 50 2.60 -12.18 -5.14
CA ARG A 50 2.43 -13.04 -6.32
C ARG A 50 3.35 -14.27 -6.28
N ASP A 51 4.53 -14.13 -5.68
CA ASP A 51 5.59 -15.12 -5.60
C ASP A 51 5.58 -15.86 -4.24
N CYS A 52 4.59 -15.56 -3.39
CA CYS A 52 4.46 -16.13 -2.06
C CYS A 52 4.31 -17.66 -2.09
N SER A 53 5.06 -18.35 -1.24
CA SER A 53 5.06 -19.82 -1.18
C SER A 53 3.76 -20.38 -0.59
N VAL A 54 3.47 -21.65 -0.89
CA VAL A 54 2.30 -22.35 -0.31
C VAL A 54 2.37 -22.35 1.22
N THR A 55 3.57 -22.50 1.79
CA THR A 55 3.79 -22.48 3.24
C THR A 55 3.49 -21.12 3.85
N GLU A 56 3.97 -20.03 3.24
CA GLU A 56 3.70 -18.67 3.73
C GLU A 56 2.20 -18.32 3.63
N LYS A 57 1.53 -18.77 2.55
CA LYS A 57 0.06 -18.66 2.43
C LYS A 57 -0.66 -19.41 3.54
N ALA A 58 -0.25 -20.65 3.83
CA ALA A 58 -0.85 -21.45 4.90
C ALA A 58 -0.63 -20.84 6.29
N LEU A 59 0.60 -20.41 6.59
CA LEU A 59 0.94 -19.78 7.87
C LEU A 59 0.17 -18.47 8.06
N SER A 60 0.08 -17.65 7.04
CA SER A 60 -0.62 -16.37 7.10
C SER A 60 -2.14 -16.53 7.21
N ALA A 61 -2.73 -17.55 6.58
CA ALA A 61 -4.14 -17.91 6.79
C ALA A 61 -4.40 -18.32 8.25
N VAL A 62 -3.54 -19.14 8.84
CA VAL A 62 -3.62 -19.55 10.25
C VAL A 62 -3.47 -18.36 11.19
N LEU A 63 -2.48 -17.50 10.96
CA LEU A 63 -2.27 -16.27 11.74
C LEU A 63 -3.49 -15.33 11.67
N THR A 64 -4.10 -15.23 10.49
CA THR A 64 -5.33 -14.43 10.29
C THR A 64 -6.46 -14.96 11.17
N ILE A 65 -6.64 -16.28 11.28
CA ILE A 65 -7.66 -16.87 12.16
C ILE A 65 -7.42 -16.50 13.64
N PHE A 66 -6.15 -16.48 14.08
CA PHE A 66 -5.81 -16.13 15.46
C PHE A 66 -5.93 -14.63 15.75
N HIS A 67 -5.69 -13.78 14.75
CA HIS A 67 -5.63 -12.34 14.93
C HIS A 67 -6.99 -11.65 14.68
N VAL A 68 -7.80 -12.19 13.77
CA VAL A 68 -9.05 -11.56 13.36
C VAL A 68 -10.17 -11.83 14.36
N LYS A 69 -10.84 -10.76 14.81
CA LYS A 69 -12.03 -10.88 15.67
C LYS A 69 -13.15 -11.59 14.92
N LYS A 70 -13.90 -12.48 15.59
CA LYS A 70 -14.97 -13.32 14.99
C LYS A 70 -16.09 -12.59 14.19
N LYS A 71 -16.12 -11.26 14.13
CA LYS A 71 -17.16 -10.44 13.45
C LYS A 71 -16.63 -9.38 12.49
N SER A 72 -15.35 -9.38 12.14
CA SER A 72 -14.76 -8.38 11.26
C SER A 72 -14.70 -8.84 9.80
N HIS A 73 -14.82 -7.89 8.88
CA HIS A 73 -14.78 -8.15 7.44
C HIS A 73 -13.35 -8.44 7.01
N GLN A 74 -13.17 -9.48 6.20
CA GLN A 74 -11.87 -9.86 5.64
C GLN A 74 -11.91 -9.70 4.12
N ILE A 75 -10.89 -9.06 3.55
CA ILE A 75 -10.78 -8.80 2.11
C ILE A 75 -9.42 -9.32 1.64
N HIS A 76 -9.42 -10.23 0.67
CA HIS A 76 -8.20 -10.68 0.01
C HIS A 76 -7.73 -9.65 -1.00
N ILE A 77 -6.43 -9.36 -0.99
CA ILE A 77 -5.75 -8.48 -1.94
C ILE A 77 -4.59 -9.27 -2.54
N ALA A 78 -4.62 -9.53 -3.83
CA ALA A 78 -3.45 -10.08 -4.53
C ALA A 78 -2.54 -8.94 -4.98
N GLN A 79 -1.22 -9.16 -4.93
CA GLN A 79 -0.26 -8.23 -5.51
C GLN A 79 -0.58 -7.96 -6.98
N ASP A 80 -0.38 -6.71 -7.42
CA ASP A 80 -0.71 -6.20 -8.76
C ASP A 80 -2.23 -6.15 -9.05
N GLN A 81 -3.08 -6.47 -8.08
CA GLN A 81 -4.54 -6.37 -8.12
C GLN A 81 -5.07 -5.62 -6.89
N GLU A 82 -4.30 -4.65 -6.39
CA GLU A 82 -4.68 -3.86 -5.23
C GLU A 82 -5.91 -2.98 -5.54
N HIS A 83 -6.95 -3.11 -4.71
CA HIS A 83 -8.11 -2.24 -4.82
C HIS A 83 -7.73 -0.78 -4.52
N PRO A 84 -8.33 0.21 -5.21
CA PRO A 84 -8.10 1.63 -4.91
C PRO A 84 -8.31 1.98 -3.44
N THR A 85 -9.34 1.40 -2.81
CA THR A 85 -9.60 1.56 -1.37
C THR A 85 -8.42 1.13 -0.51
N PHE A 86 -7.78 0.01 -0.82
CA PHE A 86 -6.61 -0.48 -0.08
C PHE A 86 -5.41 0.46 -0.24
N VAL A 87 -5.10 0.87 -1.48
CA VAL A 87 -3.99 1.78 -1.75
C VAL A 87 -4.20 3.13 -1.05
N SER A 88 -5.43 3.64 -1.07
CA SER A 88 -5.79 4.92 -0.45
C SER A 88 -5.55 4.95 1.07
N LEU A 89 -5.56 3.79 1.75
CA LEU A 89 -5.25 3.68 3.18
C LEU A 89 -3.87 4.25 3.51
N PHE A 90 -2.94 4.10 2.56
CA PHE A 90 -1.54 4.51 2.71
C PHE A 90 -1.28 5.92 2.16
N GLN A 91 -2.31 6.62 1.69
CA GLN A 91 -2.25 8.04 1.31
C GLN A 91 -1.11 8.40 0.34
N GLY A 92 -0.83 7.54 -0.63
CA GLY A 92 0.27 7.77 -1.56
C GLY A 92 1.65 7.35 -1.04
N GLN A 93 1.74 6.40 -0.10
CA GLN A 93 3.00 5.94 0.49
C GLN A 93 3.23 4.43 0.35
N TYR A 94 2.37 3.73 -0.40
CA TYR A 94 2.47 2.29 -0.58
C TYR A 94 3.53 1.90 -1.61
N VAL A 95 4.31 0.87 -1.29
CA VAL A 95 5.26 0.21 -2.21
C VAL A 95 5.00 -1.28 -2.28
N SER A 96 4.81 -1.77 -3.50
CA SER A 96 4.77 -3.19 -3.86
C SER A 96 6.17 -3.61 -4.29
N GLY A 97 6.83 -4.43 -3.47
CA GLY A 97 8.21 -4.88 -3.62
C GLY A 97 8.37 -6.25 -4.24
N ILE A 98 9.60 -6.53 -4.66
CA ILE A 98 9.99 -7.84 -5.24
C ILE A 98 10.81 -8.63 -4.22
N GLY A 99 10.56 -9.94 -4.13
CA GLY A 99 11.32 -10.87 -3.30
C GLY A 99 10.85 -10.89 -1.85
N LYS A 100 11.80 -10.91 -0.89
CA LYS A 100 11.55 -10.96 0.56
C LYS A 100 12.10 -9.74 1.27
N PHE A 101 11.46 -9.32 2.37
CA PHE A 101 11.94 -8.19 3.17
C PHE A 101 13.37 -8.42 3.68
N LYS A 102 13.70 -9.65 4.09
CA LYS A 102 15.05 -10.00 4.58
C LYS A 102 16.13 -9.97 3.52
N SER A 103 15.74 -10.12 2.24
CA SER A 103 16.68 -10.14 1.11
C SER A 103 16.88 -8.75 0.51
N PHE A 104 16.00 -7.80 0.82
CA PHE A 104 16.08 -6.42 0.36
C PHE A 104 17.35 -5.73 0.87
N GLN A 105 18.25 -5.37 -0.06
CA GLN A 105 19.49 -4.64 0.23
C GLN A 105 19.27 -3.16 -0.01
N ARG A 106 19.30 -2.33 1.04
CA ARG A 106 18.97 -0.89 0.92
C ARG A 106 20.04 -0.10 0.17
N GLU A 107 21.24 -0.65 0.07
CA GLU A 107 22.38 -0.02 -0.59
C GLU A 107 22.37 -0.21 -2.10
N ASP A 108 21.55 -1.14 -2.61
CA ASP A 108 21.42 -1.43 -4.03
C ASP A 108 20.62 -0.35 -4.76
N ASN A 109 20.75 -0.32 -6.09
CA ASN A 109 19.93 0.56 -6.91
C ASN A 109 18.53 -0.04 -7.08
N HIS A 110 17.50 0.73 -6.73
CA HIS A 110 16.11 0.31 -6.87
C HIS A 110 15.37 1.19 -7.87
N LEU A 111 14.63 0.55 -8.78
CA LEU A 111 13.80 1.22 -9.76
C LEU A 111 12.33 0.99 -9.43
N TYR A 112 11.57 2.07 -9.39
CA TYR A 112 10.15 2.04 -9.05
C TYR A 112 9.32 2.64 -10.18
N LEU A 113 8.34 1.89 -10.65
CA LEU A 113 7.26 2.40 -11.50
C LEU A 113 6.23 3.12 -10.64
N VAL A 114 5.91 4.37 -10.99
CA VAL A 114 4.85 5.14 -10.34
C VAL A 114 3.51 4.81 -11.00
N ARG A 115 2.55 4.30 -10.23
CA ARG A 115 1.18 3.97 -10.69
C ARG A 115 0.12 4.72 -9.89
N GLY A 116 -1.06 4.87 -10.48
CA GLY A 116 -2.23 5.47 -9.83
C GLY A 116 -2.37 6.97 -10.08
N PHE A 117 -3.27 7.59 -9.30
CA PHE A 117 -3.61 9.00 -9.40
C PHE A 117 -3.94 9.59 -8.02
N ASP A 118 -3.41 10.78 -7.71
CA ASP A 118 -3.58 11.50 -6.45
C ASP A 118 -3.37 10.64 -5.20
N LYS A 119 -4.43 10.32 -4.43
CA LYS A 119 -4.37 9.56 -3.17
C LYS A 119 -4.15 8.06 -3.38
N GLU A 120 -4.41 7.57 -4.58
CA GLU A 120 -4.27 6.18 -4.98
C GLU A 120 -2.94 5.93 -5.71
N THR A 121 -2.00 6.88 -5.59
CA THR A 121 -0.67 6.72 -6.17
C THR A 121 0.14 5.73 -5.33
N PHE A 122 0.90 4.85 -5.97
CA PHE A 122 1.80 3.91 -5.29
C PHE A 122 3.01 3.59 -6.17
N LEU A 123 4.00 2.95 -5.57
CA LEU A 123 5.19 2.49 -6.27
C LEU A 123 5.15 0.98 -6.45
N LEU A 124 5.54 0.54 -7.63
CA LEU A 124 5.81 -0.85 -7.94
C LEU A 124 7.31 -0.99 -8.20
N GLU A 125 8.00 -1.76 -7.37
CA GLU A 125 9.40 -2.12 -7.61
C GLU A 125 9.49 -2.96 -8.89
N VAL A 126 10.47 -2.63 -9.72
CA VAL A 126 10.78 -3.33 -10.97
C VAL A 126 12.29 -3.56 -11.06
N GLU A 127 12.70 -4.45 -11.95
CA GLU A 127 14.12 -4.68 -12.20
C GLU A 127 14.81 -3.34 -12.60
N PRO A 128 15.94 -2.96 -11.97
CA PRO A 128 16.67 -1.73 -12.23
C PRO A 128 17.44 -1.79 -13.56
N SER A 129 16.70 -1.96 -14.65
CA SER A 129 17.19 -2.15 -16.02
C SER A 129 16.46 -1.20 -16.96
N TYR A 130 17.14 -0.73 -18.00
CA TYR A 130 16.53 0.11 -19.03
C TYR A 130 15.38 -0.61 -19.76
N HIS A 131 15.38 -1.94 -19.77
CA HIS A 131 14.30 -2.77 -20.31
C HIS A 131 12.98 -2.64 -19.55
N SER A 132 12.97 -2.10 -18.33
CA SER A 132 11.76 -1.83 -17.55
C SER A 132 11.07 -0.53 -17.97
N LEU A 133 11.81 0.42 -18.57
CA LEU A 133 11.30 1.74 -18.91
C LEU A 133 10.26 1.68 -20.05
N ARG A 134 9.22 2.52 -19.96
CA ARG A 134 8.12 2.57 -20.94
C ARG A 134 7.70 4.01 -21.16
N SER A 135 7.62 4.46 -22.41
CA SER A 135 7.28 5.85 -22.78
C SER A 135 5.97 6.39 -22.17
N GLN A 136 5.08 5.53 -21.71
CA GLN A 136 3.78 5.87 -21.12
C GLN A 136 3.81 5.99 -19.60
N ALA A 137 4.94 5.74 -18.94
CA ALA A 137 5.04 5.63 -17.49
C ALA A 137 6.05 6.62 -16.88
N ASN A 138 6.00 6.80 -15.57
CA ASN A 138 6.99 7.54 -14.79
C ASN A 138 7.73 6.58 -13.87
N PHE A 139 9.05 6.75 -13.74
CA PHE A 139 9.88 5.89 -12.92
C PHE A 139 10.79 6.69 -12.00
N ILE A 140 11.06 6.15 -10.82
CA ILE A 140 11.99 6.71 -9.84
C ILE A 140 13.12 5.70 -9.67
N LEU A 141 14.34 6.08 -10.03
CA LEU A 141 15.54 5.32 -9.74
C LEU A 141 16.22 5.93 -8.52
N ILE A 142 16.48 5.09 -7.52
CA ILE A 142 17.23 5.47 -6.32
C ILE A 142 18.60 4.84 -6.39
N CYS A 143 19.62 5.67 -6.18
CA CYS A 143 21.01 5.27 -6.14
C CYS A 143 21.62 5.64 -4.77
N PRO A 144 21.40 4.82 -3.73
CA PRO A 144 21.73 5.12 -2.33
C PRO A 144 23.20 5.51 -2.13
N LEU A 145 24.12 4.74 -2.73
CA LEU A 145 25.57 5.00 -2.65
C LEU A 145 25.97 6.38 -3.16
N SER A 146 25.32 6.85 -4.23
CA SER A 146 25.57 8.17 -4.82
C SER A 146 24.73 9.28 -4.19
N LYS A 147 23.72 8.93 -3.37
CA LYS A 147 22.70 9.85 -2.82
C LYS A 147 21.95 10.63 -3.91
N ILE A 148 21.74 10.01 -5.07
CA ILE A 148 21.02 10.59 -6.20
C ILE A 148 19.71 9.84 -6.39
N ILE A 149 18.66 10.61 -6.67
CA ILE A 149 17.37 10.09 -7.13
C ILE A 149 17.14 10.64 -8.53
N TYR A 150 16.91 9.76 -9.49
CA TYR A 150 16.51 10.13 -10.84
C TYR A 150 15.02 9.93 -11.02
N HIS A 151 14.35 10.95 -11.55
CA HIS A 151 12.97 10.83 -12.01
C HIS A 151 12.97 10.76 -13.54
N TRP A 152 12.56 9.61 -14.06
CA TRP A 152 12.37 9.42 -15.49
C TRP A 152 10.91 9.63 -15.85
N ILE A 153 10.65 10.53 -16.80
CA ILE A 153 9.30 10.88 -17.26
C ILE A 153 9.16 10.38 -18.70
N GLY A 154 8.25 9.44 -18.92
CA GLY A 154 7.93 8.95 -20.24
C GLY A 154 7.35 10.03 -21.15
N SER A 155 7.67 10.01 -22.44
CA SER A 155 7.22 11.02 -23.40
C SER A 155 5.69 11.17 -23.50
N THR A 156 4.98 10.09 -23.24
CA THR A 156 3.51 9.97 -23.30
C THR A 156 2.88 9.67 -21.93
N SER A 157 3.64 9.80 -20.84
CA SER A 157 3.13 9.56 -19.49
C SER A 157 2.27 10.73 -19.00
N ASN A 158 1.54 10.50 -17.91
CA ASN A 158 0.89 11.57 -17.18
C ASN A 158 1.95 12.41 -16.44
N LYS A 159 2.12 13.67 -16.85
CA LYS A 159 3.11 14.60 -16.29
C LYS A 159 2.68 15.26 -14.98
N ASN A 160 1.41 15.14 -14.60
CA ASN A 160 0.84 15.76 -13.40
C ASN A 160 0.93 14.86 -12.16
N ILE A 161 1.63 13.73 -12.25
CA ILE A 161 1.85 12.84 -11.10
C ILE A 161 2.89 13.50 -10.17
N SER A 162 2.46 13.92 -8.98
CA SER A 162 3.39 14.39 -7.94
C SER A 162 4.10 13.20 -7.31
N ILE A 163 5.44 13.24 -7.33
CA ILE A 163 6.30 12.23 -6.72
C ILE A 163 6.90 12.68 -5.39
N ASP A 164 6.65 13.91 -4.97
CA ASP A 164 7.29 14.54 -3.80
C ASP A 164 7.02 13.74 -2.51
N LYS A 165 5.81 13.18 -2.40
CA LYS A 165 5.39 12.33 -1.28
C LYS A 165 6.26 11.08 -1.14
N PHE A 166 6.76 10.54 -2.26
CA PHE A 166 7.60 9.36 -2.26
C PHE A 166 9.05 9.69 -1.93
N ILE A 167 9.61 10.77 -2.48
CA ILE A 167 11.01 11.17 -2.27
C ILE A 167 11.33 11.30 -0.77
N VAL A 168 10.44 11.92 0.00
CA VAL A 168 10.62 12.11 1.46
C VAL A 168 10.71 10.79 2.22
N ASN A 169 9.99 9.76 1.75
CA ASN A 169 9.90 8.48 2.44
C ASN A 169 10.92 7.47 1.94
N LEU A 170 11.24 7.49 0.64
CA LEU A 170 12.26 6.63 0.08
C LEU A 170 13.67 6.98 0.58
N ASN A 171 13.94 8.24 0.96
CA ASN A 171 15.16 8.62 1.68
C ASN A 171 15.29 7.99 3.08
N LYS A 172 14.22 7.39 3.61
CA LYS A 172 14.20 6.71 4.92
C LYS A 172 14.26 5.18 4.81
N LEU A 173 14.13 4.64 3.60
CA LEU A 173 14.41 3.23 3.32
C LEU A 173 15.91 3.00 3.45
#